data_AF-A0A1Y4E4Y6-F1
#
_entry.id   AF-A0A1Y4E4Y6-F1
#
_cell.length_a   1.000
_cell.length_b   1.000
_cell.length_c   1.000
_cell.angle_alpha   90.00
_cell.angle_beta   90.00
_cell.angle_gamma   90.00
#
_symmetry.space_group_name_H-M   'P 1'
#
loop_
_entity.id
_entity.type
_entity.pdbx_description
1 polymer ?
#
loop_
_entity_poly.entity_id
_entity_poly.type
_entity_poly.pdbx_seq_one_letter_code
_entity_poly.pdbx_strand_id
1 'polypeptide(L)' 'MMDYEWDWRKSRENEAKHGVSFMYVIDIWLNWVLTMPSRRKGENRKLSIGVIAGEY' A
#
# COMPACT_ATOMS: atom_id res chain seq x y z
N MET A 1 -12.35 12.73 -4.75
CA MET A 1 -10.91 12.53 -4.46
C MET A 1 -10.83 11.33 -3.52
N MET A 2 -9.91 10.39 -3.71
CA MET A 2 -9.73 9.33 -2.71
C MET A 2 -8.86 9.89 -1.59
N ASP A 3 -9.40 9.90 -0.38
CA ASP A 3 -8.65 10.28 0.81
C ASP A 3 -7.93 9.03 1.34
N TYR A 4 -6.61 9.11 1.43
CA TYR A 4 -5.76 8.05 1.99
C TYR A 4 -5.28 8.47 3.37
N GLU A 5 -5.42 7.58 4.35
CA GLU A 5 -5.01 7.83 5.72
C GLU A 5 -4.03 6.75 6.19
N TRP A 6 -3.01 7.16 6.93
CA TRP A 6 -2.12 6.27 7.64
C TRP A 6 -1.55 6.90 8.92
N ASP A 7 -1.16 6.04 9.86
CA ASP A 7 -0.35 6.43 11.01
C ASP A 7 1.10 6.68 10.56
N TRP A 8 1.63 7.87 10.87
CA TRP A 8 3.01 8.28 10.55
C TRP A 8 4.08 7.35 11.13
N ARG A 9 3.88 6.83 12.34
CA ARG A 9 4.78 5.85 12.96
C ARG A 9 4.82 4.58 12.13
N LYS A 10 3.65 4.12 11.65
CA LYS A 10 3.56 2.92 10.81
C LYS A 10 4.23 3.12 9.45
N SER A 11 4.10 4.32 8.85
CA SER A 11 4.82 4.64 7.60
C SER A 11 6.34 4.59 7.81
N ARG A 12 6.86 5.17 8.90
CA ARG A 12 8.30 5.10 9.23
C ARG A 12 8.79 3.68 9.45
N GLU A 13 8.01 2.87 10.15
CA GLU A 13 8.32 1.44 10.33
C GLU A 13 8.31 0.67 9.00
N ASN A 14 7.38 0.98 8.11
CA ASN A 14 7.31 0.37 6.79
C ASN A 14 8.52 0.75 5.93
N GLU A 15 8.89 2.02 5.95
CA GLU A 15 10.07 2.53 5.25
C GLU A 15 11.36 1.90 5.78
N ALA A 16 11.51 1.76 7.09
CA ALA A 16 12.67 1.08 7.68
C ALA A 16 12.73 -0.42 7.31
N LYS A 17 11.58 -1.08 7.14
CA LYS A 17 11.50 -2.52 6.81
C LYS A 17 11.60 -2.83 5.32
N HIS A 18 11.09 -1.93 4.48
CA HIS A 18 10.83 -2.20 3.06
C HIS A 18 11.40 -1.14 2.12
N GLY A 19 12.00 -0.06 2.65
CA GLY A 19 12.58 1.03 1.87
C GLY A 19 11.57 1.98 1.23
N VAL A 20 10.26 1.85 1.54
CA VAL A 20 9.19 2.64 0.91
C VAL A 20 8.23 3.24 1.93
N SER A 21 7.92 4.53 1.76
CA SER A 21 6.94 5.25 2.58
C SER A 21 5.51 5.07 2.05
N PHE A 22 4.50 5.27 2.90
CA PHE A 22 3.11 5.19 2.45
C PHE A 22 2.70 6.32 1.51
N MET A 23 3.36 7.48 1.58
CA MET A 23 3.15 8.56 0.60
C MET A 23 3.46 8.08 -0.82
N TYR A 24 4.54 7.33 -1.00
CA TYR A 24 4.92 6.77 -2.30
C TYR A 24 4.03 5.57 -2.71
N VAL A 25 3.64 4.72 -1.76
CA VAL A 25 2.83 3.52 -2.04
C VAL A 25 1.45 3.87 -2.60
N ILE A 26 0.91 5.06 -2.34
CA ILE A 26 -0.36 5.52 -2.90
C ILE A 26 -0.35 5.58 -4.43
N ASP A 27 0.81 5.81 -5.03
CA ASP A 27 0.94 5.87 -6.49
C ASP A 27 0.61 4.54 -7.17
N ILE A 28 0.51 3.43 -6.43
CA ILE A 28 0.01 2.14 -6.93
C ILE A 28 -1.37 2.27 -7.59
N TRP A 29 -2.20 3.19 -7.10
CA TRP A 29 -3.58 3.39 -7.57
C TRP A 29 -3.66 4.20 -8.88
N LEU A 30 -2.52 4.69 -9.39
CA LEU A 30 -2.45 5.36 -10.70
C LEU A 30 -2.47 4.37 -11.87
N ASN A 31 -2.20 3.08 -11.60
CA ASN A 31 -2.14 2.02 -12.60
C ASN A 31 -3.11 0.88 -12.30
N TRP A 32 -3.05 -0.19 -13.11
CA TRP A 32 -3.82 -1.40 -12.84
C TRP A 32 -3.42 -2.06 -11.51
N VAL A 33 -4.41 -2.36 -10.67
CA VAL A 33 -4.21 -3.00 -9.36
C VAL A 33 -5.07 -4.25 -9.26
N LEU A 34 -4.45 -5.38 -8.90
CA LEU A 34 -5.13 -6.59 -8.47
C LEU A 34 -5.36 -6.54 -6.96
N THR A 35 -6.62 -6.58 -6.52
CA THR A 35 -6.97 -6.60 -5.10
C THR A 35 -7.67 -7.90 -4.72
N MET A 36 -7.23 -8.53 -3.64
CA MET A 36 -7.81 -9.78 -3.10
C MET A 36 -8.04 -9.69 -1.59
N PRO A 37 -9.00 -10.44 -1.04
CA PRO A 37 -9.23 -10.48 0.40
C PRO A 37 -8.01 -11.06 1.13
N SER A 38 -7.68 -10.51 2.30
CA SER A 38 -6.68 -11.11 3.17
C SER A 38 -7.19 -12.43 3.76
N ARG A 39 -6.31 -13.42 3.89
CA ARG A 39 -6.61 -14.68 4.60
C ARG A 39 -6.68 -14.50 6.13
N ARG A 40 -6.27 -13.33 6.65
CA ARG A 40 -6.25 -13.05 8.08
C ARG A 40 -7.68 -12.79 8.58
N LYS A 41 -8.14 -13.61 9.53
CA LYS A 41 -9.44 -13.43 10.18
C LYS A 41 -9.39 -12.31 11.24
N GLY A 42 -10.51 -11.65 11.48
CA GLY A 42 -10.70 -10.70 12.58
C GLY A 42 -10.61 -9.22 12.20
N GLU A 43 -10.07 -8.88 11.03
CA GLU A 43 -10.05 -7.51 10.51
C GLU A 43 -10.31 -7.50 9.01
N ASN A 44 -11.07 -6.51 8.54
CA ASN A 44 -11.31 -6.33 7.10
C ASN A 44 -10.04 -5.80 6.43
N ARG A 45 -9.20 -6.72 5.94
CA ARG A 45 -7.95 -6.41 5.25
C ARG A 45 -8.00 -6.88 3.81
N LYS A 46 -7.43 -6.08 2.91
CA LYS A 46 -7.23 -6.41 1.49
C LYS A 46 -5.74 -6.38 1.17
N LEU A 47 -5.30 -7.26 0.27
CA LEU A 47 -3.98 -7.21 -0.34
C LEU A 47 -4.15 -6.64 -1.76
N SER A 48 -3.39 -5.60 -2.07
CA SER A 48 -3.33 -5.00 -3.40
C SER A 48 -1.94 -5.20 -4.00
N ILE A 49 -1.89 -5.60 -5.26
CA ILE A 49 -0.67 -5.81 -6.03
C ILE A 49 -0.79 -4.99 -7.32
N GLY A 50 0.20 -4.15 -7.58
CA GLY A 50 0.23 -3.23 -8.71
C GLY A 50 1.64 -2.68 -8.90
N VAL A 51 1.82 -1.91 -9.96
CA VAL A 51 3.12 -1.33 -10.33
C VAL A 51 3.19 0.11 -9.84
N ILE A 52 4.32 0.46 -9.19
CA ILE A 52 4.65 1.83 -8.79
C ILE A 52 5.88 2.27 -9.58
N ALA A 53 5.82 3.47 -10.18
CA ALA A 53 6.86 4.10 -11.02
C ALA A 53 7.36 3.33 -12.26
N GLY A 54 6.96 2.08 -12.48
CA GLY A 54 7.17 1.36 -13.74
C GLY A 54 8.64 1.31 -14.17
N GLU A 55 9.51 0.70 -13.37
CA GLU A 55 10.76 0.19 -13.91
C GLU A 55 10.55 -1.27 -14.30
N TYR A 56 10.65 -1.54 -15.61
CA TYR A 56 10.79 -2.87 -16.19
C TYR A 56 12.28 -3.14 -16.42
#